data_AF-A0A6L6IQ09-F1
#
_entry.id   AF-A0A6L6IQ09-F1
#
_cell.length_a   1.000
_cell.length_b   1.000
_cell.length_c   1.000
_cell.angle_alpha   90.00
_cell.angle_beta   90.00
_cell.angle_gamma   90.00
#
_symmetry.space_group_name_H-M   'P 1'
#
loop_
_entity.id
_entity.type
_entity.pdbx_description
1 polymer ?
#
loop_
_entity_poly.entity_id
_entity_poly.type
_entity_poly.pdbx_seq_one_letter_code
_entity_poly.pdbx_strand_id
1 'polypeptide(L)'
;MDLNLLNRELRKALAFTFAGAVLQRRLAQAGLLGLSGGVFLPQAQAIEIGTQAGAHIKVNDGTRIVADKSVPDKGIYGVIVPAGEKGTVDLGNNVSIIAHGKSSIHRANGIGIEADGSVLTANGLIVEITGKSETGIALTGKNVYADLGTGSQISATSDKGIIVGDTSTLVADRLIVEMSDKSECALCINGSADLGSGSTIRVDEDSTGLIVKGIDSDGIAYRSPASFTATGLTVESGNDTSAFTVKDVIRIERNAVVDLGSGSIINSRGSYRTAVAIYNADDSDSVEYSPRFTATGLTIDAQGYSSKGISVQGNAIIDLGNDSVINTKGDLSKGIATYDPDNQDSVENGPRVTATDLTIDTQGDAARGIDMQANAIVDLGGDTLIKSSGKGAIGIYNDGGEITANSLTIYNASDREGSGGIYNRKGNISVKTLTMFVTGPGAHEGLNMTGGTANIGAGSYINTENGSSLSARNKTTIINYFGTADKRNTIITKNPRQYSVMASFGGVINLKNTDIFGAAVYSGTNSTVTGENLTLTDRGVYAVNGGRIDLTGDLAIRTTDGAYAAIRTEHNSYVQLPHPDSRISAAGKMQILGGARAEGGIITLDMAAGSMWTGSAYSDNVKGGLLNVTMNNSIW
;
A
#
# COMPACT_ATOMS: atom_id res chain seq x y z
N MET A 1 17.47 19.43 -24.70
CA MET A 1 16.22 18.67 -24.51
C MET A 1 16.35 17.40 -25.32
N ASP A 2 16.67 16.27 -24.69
CA ASP A 2 16.82 15.00 -25.40
C ASP A 2 15.44 14.36 -25.56
N LEU A 3 14.83 14.55 -26.74
CA LEU A 3 13.53 13.98 -27.11
C LEU A 3 13.49 12.45 -26.92
N ASN A 4 14.65 11.79 -26.90
CA ASN A 4 14.73 10.35 -26.72
C ASN A 4 14.46 9.91 -25.27
N LEU A 5 14.79 10.73 -24.26
CA LEU A 5 14.50 10.40 -22.86
C LEU A 5 13.01 10.53 -22.59
N LEU A 6 12.39 11.63 -23.05
CA LEU A 6 10.94 11.83 -22.95
C LEU A 6 10.17 10.73 -23.71
N ASN A 7 10.62 10.36 -24.91
CA ASN A 7 10.01 9.25 -25.66
C ASN A 7 10.24 7.88 -25.02
N ARG A 8 11.36 7.64 -24.34
CA ARG A 8 11.60 6.37 -23.65
C ARG A 8 10.73 6.23 -22.40
N GLU A 9 10.60 7.30 -21.62
CA GLU A 9 9.76 7.29 -20.42
C GLU A 9 8.26 7.33 -20.77
N LEU A 10 7.85 8.04 -21.83
CA LEU A 10 6.49 7.91 -22.39
C LEU A 10 6.22 6.53 -23.00
N ARG A 11 7.20 5.91 -23.67
CA ARG A 11 7.06 4.52 -24.16
C ARG A 11 6.98 3.51 -23.03
N LYS A 12 7.61 3.74 -21.88
CA LYS A 12 7.41 2.92 -20.67
C LYS A 12 6.02 3.15 -20.08
N ALA A 13 5.55 4.39 -19.97
CA ALA A 13 4.19 4.70 -19.53
C ALA A 13 3.10 4.14 -20.49
N LEU A 14 3.37 4.12 -21.80
CA LEU A 14 2.51 3.54 -22.83
C LEU A 14 2.65 2.00 -22.95
N ALA A 15 3.81 1.43 -22.62
CA ALA A 15 3.97 -0.02 -22.51
C ALA A 15 3.26 -0.57 -21.26
N PHE A 16 3.05 0.25 -20.22
CA PHE A 16 2.27 -0.12 -19.04
C PHE A 16 0.76 0.06 -19.20
N THR A 17 0.27 0.81 -20.21
CA THR A 17 -1.17 0.79 -20.55
C THR A 17 -1.60 -0.54 -21.19
N PHE A 18 -0.65 -1.43 -21.52
CA PHE A 18 -0.93 -2.83 -21.83
C PHE A 18 -1.19 -3.71 -20.59
N ALA A 19 -0.89 -3.26 -19.37
CA ALA A 19 -1.24 -3.99 -18.14
C ALA A 19 -2.75 -4.09 -17.93
N GLY A 20 -3.54 -3.11 -18.40
CA GLY A 20 -5.00 -3.18 -18.42
C GLY A 20 -5.55 -4.26 -19.38
N ALA A 21 -4.83 -4.54 -20.47
CA ALA A 21 -5.18 -5.61 -21.41
C ALA A 21 -4.72 -6.99 -20.90
N VAL A 22 -3.62 -7.07 -20.13
CA VAL A 22 -3.21 -8.29 -19.40
C VAL A 22 -4.19 -8.58 -18.26
N LEU A 23 -4.71 -7.55 -17.58
CA LEU A 23 -5.78 -7.68 -16.59
C LEU A 23 -7.06 -8.22 -17.23
N GLN A 24 -7.47 -7.74 -18.41
CA GLN A 24 -8.61 -8.33 -19.15
C GLN A 24 -8.33 -9.75 -19.66
N ARG A 25 -7.09 -10.07 -20.07
CA ARG A 25 -6.72 -11.45 -20.48
C ARG A 25 -6.63 -12.42 -19.31
N ARG A 26 -6.19 -11.96 -18.13
CA ARG A 26 -6.16 -12.76 -16.89
C ARG A 26 -7.52 -12.84 -16.23
N LEU A 27 -8.34 -11.78 -16.26
CA LEU A 27 -9.77 -11.83 -15.88
C LEU A 27 -10.57 -12.74 -16.83
N ALA A 28 -10.23 -12.79 -18.13
CA ALA A 28 -10.80 -13.73 -19.08
C ALA A 28 -10.20 -15.15 -18.99
N GLN A 29 -9.14 -15.37 -18.21
CA GLN A 29 -8.64 -16.72 -17.89
C GLN A 29 -9.11 -17.18 -16.50
N ALA A 30 -9.27 -16.27 -15.53
CA ALA A 30 -9.83 -16.53 -14.20
C ALA A 30 -11.37 -16.62 -14.22
N GLY A 31 -12.04 -15.80 -15.03
CA GLY A 31 -13.50 -15.83 -15.24
C GLY A 31 -13.99 -16.88 -16.24
N LEU A 32 -13.08 -17.59 -16.93
CA LEU A 32 -13.44 -18.60 -17.95
C LEU A 32 -13.01 -20.03 -17.57
N LEU A 33 -12.64 -20.27 -16.32
CA LEU A 33 -12.49 -21.61 -15.73
C LEU A 33 -13.70 -22.03 -14.88
N GLY A 34 -14.76 -21.22 -14.82
CA GLY A 34 -16.00 -21.50 -14.07
C GLY A 34 -17.00 -22.45 -14.71
N LEU A 35 -16.70 -23.08 -15.86
CA LEU A 35 -17.56 -24.06 -16.51
C LEU A 35 -16.74 -25.21 -17.11
N SER A 36 -16.05 -25.98 -16.29
CA SER A 36 -15.83 -27.39 -16.66
C SER A 36 -17.18 -28.08 -16.50
N GLY A 37 -17.96 -28.09 -17.58
CA GLY A 37 -19.17 -28.90 -17.69
C GLY A 37 -18.88 -30.29 -17.16
N GLY A 38 -19.68 -30.73 -16.20
CA GLY A 38 -19.56 -32.04 -15.59
C GLY A 38 -19.45 -33.09 -16.69
N VAL A 39 -18.26 -33.66 -16.83
CA VAL A 39 -18.09 -34.90 -17.57
C VAL A 39 -18.76 -35.94 -16.69
N PHE A 40 -20.05 -36.17 -16.94
CA PHE A 40 -20.76 -37.36 -16.49
C PHE A 40 -20.06 -38.56 -17.12
N LEU A 41 -19.04 -39.08 -16.42
CA LEU A 41 -18.62 -40.46 -16.61
C LEU A 41 -19.79 -41.36 -16.18
N PRO A 42 -19.94 -42.56 -16.77
CA PRO A 42 -21.09 -43.41 -16.54
C PRO A 42 -21.22 -43.70 -15.05
N GLN A 43 -22.37 -43.36 -14.47
CA GLN A 43 -22.70 -43.66 -13.08
C GLN A 43 -22.57 -45.18 -12.85
N ALA A 44 -21.47 -45.60 -12.23
CA ALA A 44 -21.60 -46.63 -11.21
C ALA A 44 -22.68 -46.12 -10.25
N GLN A 45 -23.72 -46.91 -9.98
CA GLN A 45 -24.84 -46.49 -9.14
C GLN A 45 -24.26 -45.91 -7.84
N ALA A 46 -24.33 -44.59 -7.70
CA ALA A 46 -23.91 -43.92 -6.48
C ALA A 46 -24.78 -44.50 -5.37
N ILE A 47 -24.17 -45.26 -4.47
CA ILE A 47 -24.88 -45.82 -3.32
C ILE A 47 -25.29 -44.63 -2.46
N GLU A 48 -26.60 -44.46 -2.26
CA GLU A 48 -27.12 -43.46 -1.34
C GLU A 48 -27.23 -44.07 0.06
N ILE A 49 -26.62 -43.43 1.06
CA ILE A 49 -26.67 -43.83 2.46
C ILE A 49 -27.03 -42.66 3.36
N GLY A 50 -27.54 -42.98 4.54
CA GLY A 50 -27.81 -42.00 5.60
C GLY A 50 -26.55 -41.52 6.33
N THR A 51 -26.75 -40.73 7.39
CA THR A 51 -25.70 -40.20 8.26
C THR A 51 -24.75 -41.30 8.75
N GLN A 52 -23.44 -41.03 8.62
CA GLN A 52 -22.37 -41.88 9.14
C GLN A 52 -21.86 -41.33 10.48
N ALA A 53 -21.83 -42.16 11.51
CA ALA A 53 -21.41 -41.78 12.85
C ALA A 53 -20.57 -42.88 13.51
N GLY A 54 -19.40 -42.52 14.07
CA GLY A 54 -18.52 -43.43 14.79
C GLY A 54 -17.03 -43.16 14.57
N ALA A 55 -16.17 -43.95 15.23
CA ALA A 55 -14.72 -43.81 15.14
C ALA A 55 -14.11 -44.42 13.87
N HIS A 56 -14.82 -45.28 13.15
CA HIS A 56 -14.30 -45.92 11.93
C HIS A 56 -15.34 -45.83 10.83
N ILE A 57 -15.15 -44.88 9.93
CA ILE A 57 -16.07 -44.61 8.82
C ILE A 57 -15.32 -44.86 7.53
N LYS A 58 -15.83 -45.77 6.70
CA LYS A 58 -15.31 -46.04 5.37
C LYS A 58 -16.48 -46.19 4.41
N VAL A 59 -16.43 -45.46 3.29
CA VAL A 59 -17.43 -45.56 2.22
C VAL A 59 -16.75 -45.85 0.88
N ASN A 60 -17.54 -46.23 -0.12
CA ASN A 60 -17.03 -46.51 -1.46
C ASN A 60 -16.96 -45.21 -2.29
N ASP A 61 -16.08 -45.21 -3.29
CA ASP A 61 -16.00 -44.13 -4.28
C ASP A 61 -17.38 -43.84 -4.90
N GLY A 62 -17.70 -42.57 -5.09
CA GLY A 62 -18.96 -42.11 -5.67
C GLY A 62 -20.18 -42.21 -4.74
N THR A 63 -20.01 -42.60 -3.46
CA THR A 63 -21.12 -42.68 -2.50
C THR A 63 -21.78 -41.31 -2.29
N ARG A 64 -23.11 -41.30 -2.15
CA ARG A 64 -23.90 -40.12 -1.79
C ARG A 64 -24.42 -40.26 -0.35
N ILE A 65 -23.96 -39.40 0.55
CA ILE A 65 -24.39 -39.37 1.95
C ILE A 65 -25.44 -38.28 2.11
N VAL A 66 -26.66 -38.64 2.51
CA VAL A 66 -27.74 -37.70 2.81
C VAL A 66 -27.98 -37.70 4.30
N ALA A 67 -27.77 -36.55 4.95
CA ALA A 67 -27.93 -36.42 6.39
C ALA A 67 -29.40 -36.66 6.81
N ASP A 68 -29.64 -37.75 7.55
CA ASP A 68 -30.97 -38.22 7.93
C ASP A 68 -31.14 -38.45 9.44
N LYS A 69 -30.06 -38.42 10.23
CA LYS A 69 -30.07 -38.57 11.69
C LYS A 69 -29.73 -37.27 12.39
N SER A 70 -30.52 -36.93 13.41
CA SER A 70 -30.22 -35.84 14.34
C SER A 70 -29.33 -36.34 15.47
N VAL A 71 -28.25 -35.61 15.74
CA VAL A 71 -27.45 -35.74 16.96
C VAL A 71 -28.05 -34.78 18.00
N PRO A 72 -28.36 -35.25 19.23
CA PRO A 72 -28.89 -34.39 20.29
C PRO A 72 -28.00 -33.16 20.49
N ASP A 73 -28.61 -31.97 20.57
CA ASP A 73 -27.97 -30.67 20.78
C ASP A 73 -26.93 -30.22 19.73
N LYS A 74 -26.71 -31.00 18.67
CA LYS A 74 -25.68 -30.72 17.64
C LYS A 74 -26.22 -30.66 16.20
N GLY A 75 -27.49 -30.95 15.99
CA GLY A 75 -28.13 -30.89 14.66
C GLY A 75 -27.93 -32.16 13.83
N ILE A 76 -28.07 -32.06 12.50
CA ILE A 76 -27.88 -33.18 11.56
C ILE A 76 -26.47 -33.13 10.96
N TYR A 77 -25.84 -34.30 10.81
CA TYR A 77 -24.52 -34.44 10.20
C TYR A 77 -24.59 -35.39 9.01
N GLY A 78 -23.82 -35.12 7.96
CA GLY A 78 -23.50 -36.15 6.98
C GLY A 78 -22.56 -37.19 7.57
N VAL A 79 -21.46 -36.71 8.15
CA VAL A 79 -20.44 -37.53 8.82
C VAL A 79 -20.13 -36.91 10.18
N ILE A 80 -20.08 -37.73 11.24
CA ILE A 80 -19.62 -37.29 12.55
C ILE A 80 -18.72 -38.32 13.24
N VAL A 81 -17.58 -37.85 13.73
CA VAL A 81 -16.72 -38.55 14.68
C VAL A 81 -16.87 -37.82 16.02
N PRO A 82 -17.73 -38.33 16.93
CA PRO A 82 -17.94 -37.70 18.24
C PRO A 82 -16.68 -37.70 19.09
N ALA A 83 -16.59 -36.80 20.08
CA ALA A 83 -15.50 -36.79 21.04
C ALA A 83 -15.34 -38.17 21.73
N GLY A 84 -14.09 -38.60 21.93
CA GLY A 84 -13.77 -39.90 22.54
C GLY A 84 -12.64 -40.62 21.81
N GLU A 85 -12.93 -41.83 21.32
CA GLU A 85 -11.95 -42.64 20.59
C GLU A 85 -11.52 -41.97 19.29
N LYS A 86 -10.20 -42.03 19.00
CA LYS A 86 -9.60 -41.51 17.77
C LYS A 86 -10.33 -42.07 16.53
N GLY A 87 -10.79 -41.17 15.68
CA GLY A 87 -11.49 -41.50 14.45
C GLY A 87 -10.59 -41.73 13.24
N THR A 88 -11.03 -42.58 12.32
CA THR A 88 -10.52 -42.69 10.94
C THR A 88 -11.71 -42.64 9.99
N VAL A 89 -11.72 -41.63 9.12
CA VAL A 89 -12.75 -41.41 8.10
C VAL A 89 -12.10 -41.47 6.72
N ASP A 90 -12.40 -42.52 5.97
CA ASP A 90 -11.94 -42.76 4.60
C ASP A 90 -13.14 -42.65 3.65
N LEU A 91 -13.28 -41.48 3.00
CA LEU A 91 -14.38 -41.22 2.06
C LEU A 91 -14.06 -41.66 0.63
N GLY A 92 -12.82 -42.01 0.29
CA GLY A 92 -12.45 -42.33 -1.08
C GLY A 92 -12.65 -41.17 -2.06
N ASN A 93 -12.93 -41.50 -3.33
CA ASN A 93 -13.04 -40.54 -4.43
C ASN A 93 -14.48 -40.13 -4.75
N ASN A 94 -14.70 -38.86 -5.05
CA ASN A 94 -15.93 -38.31 -5.61
C ASN A 94 -17.19 -38.58 -4.77
N VAL A 95 -17.04 -38.59 -3.44
CA VAL A 95 -18.18 -38.69 -2.52
C VAL A 95 -18.90 -37.36 -2.42
N SER A 96 -20.23 -37.40 -2.35
CA SER A 96 -21.06 -36.21 -2.11
C SER A 96 -21.79 -36.31 -0.78
N ILE A 97 -21.71 -35.28 0.05
CA ILE A 97 -22.41 -35.15 1.33
C ILE A 97 -23.42 -34.02 1.21
N ILE A 98 -24.67 -34.31 1.58
CA ILE A 98 -25.74 -33.32 1.52
C ILE A 98 -26.43 -33.26 2.87
N ALA A 99 -26.53 -32.06 3.44
CA ALA A 99 -27.27 -31.81 4.66
C ALA A 99 -28.19 -30.59 4.51
N HIS A 100 -29.49 -30.80 4.74
CA HIS A 100 -30.50 -29.75 4.62
C HIS A 100 -31.08 -29.41 5.99
N GLY A 101 -30.83 -28.19 6.49
CA GLY A 101 -31.41 -27.71 7.74
C GLY A 101 -32.92 -27.52 7.59
N LYS A 102 -33.72 -28.30 8.32
CA LYS A 102 -35.19 -28.33 8.16
C LYS A 102 -35.96 -27.33 9.04
N SER A 103 -35.34 -26.79 10.10
CA SER A 103 -35.99 -25.84 11.02
C SER A 103 -34.99 -25.05 11.88
N SER A 104 -35.49 -24.08 12.66
CA SER A 104 -34.68 -23.25 13.59
C SER A 104 -33.93 -24.02 14.68
N ILE A 105 -34.27 -25.30 14.91
CA ILE A 105 -33.67 -26.20 15.90
C ILE A 105 -32.81 -27.33 15.28
N HIS A 106 -32.91 -27.57 13.97
CA HIS A 106 -32.16 -28.61 13.27
C HIS A 106 -31.10 -27.97 12.37
N ARG A 107 -29.99 -27.60 13.00
CA ARG A 107 -28.82 -27.05 12.33
C ARG A 107 -28.17 -28.13 11.46
N ALA A 108 -27.73 -27.78 10.26
CA ALA A 108 -27.10 -28.73 9.34
C ALA A 108 -25.58 -28.57 9.34
N ASN A 109 -24.89 -29.70 9.41
CA ASN A 109 -23.45 -29.82 9.40
C ASN A 109 -23.03 -30.88 8.37
N GLY A 110 -21.94 -30.65 7.64
CA GLY A 110 -21.45 -31.62 6.65
C GLY A 110 -20.65 -32.72 7.33
N ILE A 111 -19.43 -32.39 7.76
CA ILE A 111 -18.52 -33.29 8.46
C ILE A 111 -18.12 -32.67 9.80
N GLY A 112 -18.30 -33.39 10.91
CA GLY A 112 -17.80 -33.01 12.22
C GLY A 112 -16.78 -34.00 12.77
N ILE A 113 -15.55 -33.57 13.04
CA ILE A 113 -14.48 -34.38 13.64
C ILE A 113 -14.12 -33.77 14.99
N GLU A 114 -14.68 -34.35 16.05
CA GLU A 114 -14.51 -33.85 17.43
C GLU A 114 -13.48 -34.66 18.24
N ALA A 115 -13.22 -35.92 17.87
CA ALA A 115 -12.23 -36.74 18.55
C ALA A 115 -10.80 -36.31 18.22
N ASP A 116 -9.98 -36.15 19.26
CA ASP A 116 -8.57 -35.79 19.13
C ASP A 116 -7.77 -36.82 18.32
N GLY A 117 -6.81 -36.35 17.53
CA GLY A 117 -5.89 -37.19 16.75
C GLY A 117 -6.54 -37.93 15.56
N SER A 118 -7.79 -37.61 15.24
CA SER A 118 -8.55 -38.26 14.17
C SER A 118 -8.02 -37.91 12.77
N VAL A 119 -8.29 -38.78 11.81
CA VAL A 119 -7.87 -38.60 10.41
C VAL A 119 -9.10 -38.62 9.49
N LEU A 120 -9.19 -37.65 8.59
CA LEU A 120 -10.14 -37.58 7.48
C LEU A 120 -9.36 -37.61 6.16
N THR A 121 -9.72 -38.49 5.25
CA THR A 121 -9.17 -38.56 3.89
C THR A 121 -10.29 -38.61 2.86
N ALA A 122 -10.24 -37.75 1.85
CA ALA A 122 -11.16 -37.69 0.74
C ALA A 122 -10.46 -37.14 -0.52
N ASN A 123 -11.05 -37.32 -1.70
CA ASN A 123 -10.55 -36.72 -2.93
C ASN A 123 -11.73 -36.40 -3.88
N GLY A 124 -11.82 -35.16 -4.36
CA GLY A 124 -12.98 -34.70 -5.14
C GLY A 124 -14.29 -34.71 -4.32
N LEU A 125 -14.21 -34.48 -3.01
CA LEU A 125 -15.35 -34.45 -2.10
C LEU A 125 -16.27 -33.28 -2.43
N ILE A 126 -17.58 -33.52 -2.48
CA ILE A 126 -18.58 -32.46 -2.58
C ILE A 126 -19.36 -32.41 -1.27
N VAL A 127 -19.42 -31.25 -0.61
CA VAL A 127 -20.23 -31.02 0.59
C VAL A 127 -21.20 -29.89 0.28
N GLU A 128 -22.50 -30.18 0.29
CA GLU A 128 -23.56 -29.19 0.06
C GLU A 128 -24.44 -29.08 1.29
N ILE A 129 -24.42 -27.90 1.91
CA ILE A 129 -25.21 -27.59 3.10
C ILE A 129 -26.15 -26.43 2.80
N THR A 130 -27.46 -26.66 2.96
CA THR A 130 -28.48 -25.63 2.72
C THR A 130 -29.38 -25.41 3.93
N GLY A 131 -29.96 -24.21 4.02
CA GLY A 131 -30.88 -23.82 5.10
C GLY A 131 -30.14 -23.09 6.22
N LYS A 132 -30.58 -23.26 7.48
CA LYS A 132 -29.82 -22.75 8.64
C LYS A 132 -28.68 -23.73 8.92
N SER A 133 -27.52 -23.48 8.32
CA SER A 133 -26.31 -24.28 8.49
C SER A 133 -25.41 -23.71 9.57
N GLU A 134 -24.62 -24.58 10.20
CA GLU A 134 -23.55 -24.19 11.11
C GLU A 134 -22.19 -24.30 10.43
N THR A 135 -21.86 -25.48 9.91
CA THR A 135 -20.53 -25.70 9.38
C THR A 135 -20.49 -26.75 8.26
N GLY A 136 -19.80 -26.44 7.17
CA GLY A 136 -19.49 -27.42 6.13
C GLY A 136 -18.60 -28.55 6.67
N ILE A 137 -17.37 -28.21 7.10
CA ILE A 137 -16.43 -29.15 7.73
C ILE A 137 -15.88 -28.56 9.02
N ALA A 138 -16.09 -29.23 10.15
CA ALA A 138 -15.63 -28.82 11.46
C ALA A 138 -14.55 -29.78 11.99
N LEU A 139 -13.30 -29.34 12.08
CA LEU A 139 -12.18 -30.07 12.67
C LEU A 139 -11.91 -29.51 14.07
N THR A 140 -12.73 -29.87 15.05
CA THR A 140 -12.73 -29.25 16.39
C THR A 140 -11.94 -30.03 17.44
N GLY A 141 -11.67 -31.33 17.19
CA GLY A 141 -10.71 -32.09 17.98
C GLY A 141 -9.29 -31.52 17.84
N LYS A 142 -8.43 -31.82 18.81
CA LYS A 142 -7.00 -31.45 18.78
C LYS A 142 -6.21 -32.40 17.90
N ASN A 143 -5.22 -31.89 17.16
CA ASN A 143 -4.37 -32.68 16.26
C ASN A 143 -5.15 -33.52 15.23
N VAL A 144 -6.30 -33.03 14.77
CA VAL A 144 -7.04 -33.67 13.68
C VAL A 144 -6.30 -33.40 12.37
N TYR A 145 -6.16 -34.42 11.53
CA TYR A 145 -5.59 -34.28 10.19
C TYR A 145 -6.66 -34.55 9.14
N ALA A 146 -6.92 -33.58 8.26
CA ALA A 146 -7.83 -33.73 7.15
C ALA A 146 -7.10 -33.50 5.83
N ASP A 147 -7.13 -34.49 4.95
CA ASP A 147 -6.70 -34.40 3.56
C ASP A 147 -7.93 -34.51 2.66
N LEU A 148 -8.29 -33.41 2.01
CA LEU A 148 -9.42 -33.36 1.09
C LEU A 148 -9.00 -33.63 -0.36
N GLY A 149 -7.73 -33.97 -0.60
CA GLY A 149 -7.21 -34.28 -1.92
C GLY A 149 -7.39 -33.11 -2.87
N THR A 150 -7.75 -33.41 -4.12
CA THR A 150 -7.82 -32.40 -5.17
C THR A 150 -9.23 -32.18 -5.71
N GLY A 151 -9.60 -30.92 -5.94
CA GLY A 151 -10.87 -30.56 -6.60
C GLY A 151 -12.11 -30.74 -5.73
N SER A 152 -11.93 -30.83 -4.40
CA SER A 152 -13.03 -30.87 -3.45
C SER A 152 -13.79 -29.53 -3.42
N GLN A 153 -15.08 -29.58 -3.15
CA GLN A 153 -16.00 -28.44 -3.20
C GLN A 153 -16.89 -28.42 -1.97
N ILE A 154 -16.92 -27.30 -1.26
CA ILE A 154 -17.72 -27.12 -0.06
C ILE A 154 -18.61 -25.90 -0.28
N SER A 155 -19.91 -26.11 -0.31
CA SER A 155 -20.91 -25.05 -0.42
C SER A 155 -21.76 -25.04 0.84
N ALA A 156 -21.83 -23.89 1.51
CA ALA A 156 -22.65 -23.72 2.70
C ALA A 156 -23.41 -22.39 2.66
N THR A 157 -24.60 -22.36 3.26
CA THR A 157 -25.45 -21.17 3.25
C THR A 157 -25.05 -20.16 4.33
N SER A 158 -24.92 -20.56 5.60
CA SER A 158 -24.67 -19.66 6.73
C SER A 158 -23.59 -20.14 7.71
N ASP A 159 -23.09 -19.21 8.53
CA ASP A 159 -22.10 -19.39 9.62
C ASP A 159 -20.67 -19.69 9.17
N LYS A 160 -20.25 -20.95 8.96
CA LYS A 160 -18.85 -21.29 8.61
C LYS A 160 -18.75 -22.31 7.48
N GLY A 161 -17.83 -22.10 6.55
CA GLY A 161 -17.54 -23.11 5.51
C GLY A 161 -16.72 -24.26 6.10
N ILE A 162 -15.48 -23.97 6.48
CA ILE A 162 -14.56 -24.93 7.09
C ILE A 162 -13.90 -24.31 8.33
N ILE A 163 -13.80 -25.08 9.41
CA ILE A 163 -13.10 -24.71 10.64
C ILE A 163 -11.96 -25.69 10.87
N VAL A 164 -10.75 -25.15 11.01
CA VAL A 164 -9.57 -25.89 11.44
C VAL A 164 -9.21 -25.45 12.85
N GLY A 165 -9.59 -26.26 13.84
CA GLY A 165 -9.35 -26.00 15.25
C GLY A 165 -7.87 -26.06 15.64
N ASP A 166 -7.59 -25.70 16.88
CA ASP A 166 -6.24 -25.61 17.45
C ASP A 166 -5.44 -26.90 17.20
N THR A 167 -4.19 -26.77 16.75
CA THR A 167 -3.24 -27.84 16.35
C THR A 167 -3.68 -28.77 15.22
N SER A 168 -4.88 -28.62 14.68
CA SER A 168 -5.38 -29.44 13.58
C SER A 168 -4.85 -28.97 12.23
N THR A 169 -4.84 -29.85 11.25
CA THR A 169 -4.27 -29.61 9.92
C THR A 169 -5.29 -29.94 8.83
N LEU A 170 -5.42 -29.06 7.85
CA LEU A 170 -6.15 -29.27 6.61
C LEU A 170 -5.18 -29.21 5.42
N VAL A 171 -5.25 -30.19 4.53
CA VAL A 171 -4.53 -30.19 3.25
C VAL A 171 -5.54 -30.38 2.12
N ALA A 172 -5.41 -29.59 1.06
CA ALA A 172 -6.18 -29.74 -0.18
C ALA A 172 -5.43 -29.10 -1.36
N ASP A 173 -5.83 -29.43 -2.59
CA ASP A 173 -5.39 -28.75 -3.82
C ASP A 173 -6.63 -28.39 -4.66
N ARG A 174 -6.65 -27.22 -5.29
CA ARG A 174 -7.81 -26.75 -6.08
C ARG A 174 -9.14 -26.86 -5.33
N LEU A 175 -9.12 -26.59 -4.02
CA LEU A 175 -10.29 -26.58 -3.16
C LEU A 175 -11.20 -25.41 -3.54
N ILE A 176 -12.50 -25.64 -3.61
CA ILE A 176 -13.50 -24.59 -3.79
C ILE A 176 -14.33 -24.50 -2.50
N VAL A 177 -14.42 -23.31 -1.90
CA VAL A 177 -15.31 -23.04 -0.77
C VAL A 177 -16.22 -21.87 -1.14
N GLU A 178 -17.54 -22.09 -1.11
CA GLU A 178 -18.54 -21.10 -1.50
C GLU A 178 -19.56 -20.88 -0.39
N MET A 179 -19.70 -19.62 0.03
CA MET A 179 -20.69 -19.18 1.02
C MET A 179 -21.72 -18.29 0.33
N SER A 180 -23.00 -18.68 0.38
CA SER A 180 -24.07 -18.02 -0.37
C SER A 180 -24.94 -17.06 0.44
N ASP A 181 -24.71 -16.93 1.74
CA ASP A 181 -25.38 -15.98 2.65
C ASP A 181 -24.36 -15.51 3.70
N LYS A 182 -24.81 -14.70 4.65
CA LYS A 182 -24.01 -14.17 5.74
C LYS A 182 -23.34 -15.27 6.56
N SER A 183 -22.02 -15.19 6.61
CA SER A 183 -21.12 -16.11 7.30
C SER A 183 -20.10 -15.35 8.13
N GLU A 184 -19.59 -15.98 9.18
CA GLU A 184 -18.41 -15.51 9.90
C GLU A 184 -17.17 -15.61 9.02
N CYS A 185 -16.98 -16.76 8.37
CA CYS A 185 -15.87 -17.06 7.48
C CYS A 185 -16.23 -18.20 6.49
N ALA A 186 -15.67 -18.18 5.28
CA ALA A 186 -15.63 -19.41 4.47
C ALA A 186 -14.59 -20.38 5.03
N LEU A 187 -13.43 -19.87 5.47
CA LEU A 187 -12.38 -20.67 6.08
C LEU A 187 -11.87 -19.99 7.36
N CYS A 188 -12.03 -20.66 8.50
CA CYS A 188 -11.53 -20.22 9.80
C CYS A 188 -10.40 -21.14 10.26
N ILE A 189 -9.19 -20.58 10.40
CA ILE A 189 -7.97 -21.30 10.73
C ILE A 189 -7.43 -20.85 12.08
N ASN A 190 -7.53 -21.74 13.07
CA ASN A 190 -6.83 -21.64 14.34
C ASN A 190 -5.66 -22.63 14.44
N GLY A 191 -5.65 -23.66 13.58
CA GLY A 191 -4.56 -24.61 13.39
C GLY A 191 -3.73 -24.30 12.13
N SER A 192 -3.54 -25.29 11.27
CA SER A 192 -2.79 -25.18 10.01
C SER A 192 -3.63 -25.56 8.80
N ALA A 193 -3.51 -24.82 7.70
CA ALA A 193 -4.08 -25.20 6.42
C ALA A 193 -3.10 -24.97 5.25
N ASP A 194 -3.02 -25.95 4.35
CA ASP A 194 -2.34 -25.85 3.05
C ASP A 194 -3.35 -26.16 1.96
N LEU A 195 -3.69 -25.15 1.16
CA LEU A 195 -4.65 -25.27 0.06
C LEU A 195 -3.96 -25.49 -1.31
N GLY A 196 -2.68 -25.80 -1.31
CA GLY A 196 -1.94 -26.13 -2.52
C GLY A 196 -2.07 -25.06 -3.59
N SER A 197 -2.36 -25.46 -4.82
CA SER A 197 -2.43 -24.59 -5.98
C SER A 197 -3.86 -24.38 -6.49
N GLY A 198 -4.19 -23.15 -6.87
CA GLY A 198 -5.42 -22.85 -7.62
C GLY A 198 -6.73 -23.03 -6.86
N SER A 199 -6.69 -23.01 -5.53
CA SER A 199 -7.89 -23.01 -4.69
C SER A 199 -8.67 -21.70 -4.83
N THR A 200 -9.98 -21.76 -4.58
CA THR A 200 -10.90 -20.63 -4.71
C THR A 200 -11.82 -20.52 -3.49
N ILE A 201 -11.97 -19.31 -2.96
CA ILE A 201 -12.90 -18.98 -1.89
C ILE A 201 -13.85 -17.90 -2.41
N ARG A 202 -15.16 -18.16 -2.35
CA ARG A 202 -16.19 -17.18 -2.70
C ARG A 202 -17.11 -16.92 -1.52
N VAL A 203 -17.34 -15.65 -1.24
CA VAL A 203 -18.21 -15.23 -0.16
C VAL A 203 -19.14 -14.11 -0.57
N ASP A 204 -20.28 -14.05 0.09
CA ASP A 204 -21.26 -12.98 -0.06
C ASP A 204 -20.77 -11.61 0.50
N GLU A 205 -21.54 -10.55 0.24
CA GLU A 205 -21.28 -9.16 0.62
C GLU A 205 -21.14 -8.89 2.13
N ASP A 206 -21.58 -9.81 2.98
CA ASP A 206 -21.58 -9.63 4.45
C ASP A 206 -20.61 -10.59 5.18
N SER A 207 -19.79 -11.30 4.41
CA SER A 207 -18.96 -12.42 4.85
C SER A 207 -17.46 -12.15 4.71
N THR A 208 -16.67 -12.81 5.56
CA THR A 208 -15.20 -12.88 5.45
C THR A 208 -14.81 -14.14 4.67
N GLY A 209 -13.85 -14.06 3.76
CA GLY A 209 -13.34 -15.24 3.05
C GLY A 209 -12.49 -16.11 3.96
N LEU A 210 -11.38 -15.56 4.42
CA LEU A 210 -10.38 -16.27 5.22
C LEU A 210 -10.12 -15.54 6.53
N ILE A 211 -10.18 -16.27 7.64
CA ILE A 211 -9.71 -15.82 8.96
C ILE A 211 -8.59 -16.75 9.41
N VAL A 212 -7.44 -16.19 9.75
CA VAL A 212 -6.32 -16.92 10.37
C VAL A 212 -5.99 -16.24 11.69
N LYS A 213 -6.11 -16.98 12.81
CA LYS A 213 -5.86 -16.44 14.15
C LYS A 213 -5.12 -17.43 15.03
N GLY A 214 -3.99 -16.99 15.57
CA GLY A 214 -3.17 -17.78 16.49
C GLY A 214 -3.48 -17.48 17.97
N ILE A 215 -4.71 -17.05 18.27
CA ILE A 215 -5.19 -16.68 19.60
C ILE A 215 -6.50 -17.40 19.95
N ASP A 216 -6.74 -17.62 21.23
CA ASP A 216 -8.01 -18.12 21.75
C ASP A 216 -9.08 -17.02 21.90
N SER A 217 -10.25 -17.39 22.46
CA SER A 217 -11.36 -16.46 22.69
C SER A 217 -11.07 -15.37 23.72
N ASP A 218 -10.09 -15.59 24.58
CA ASP A 218 -9.66 -14.64 25.61
C ASP A 218 -8.51 -13.75 25.11
N GLY A 219 -8.08 -13.93 23.84
CA GLY A 219 -7.00 -13.18 23.22
C GLY A 219 -5.60 -13.70 23.56
N ILE A 220 -5.50 -14.88 24.17
CA ILE A 220 -4.22 -15.49 24.56
C ILE A 220 -3.64 -16.22 23.35
N ALA A 221 -2.39 -15.92 23.02
CA ALA A 221 -1.69 -16.60 21.93
C ALA A 221 -1.50 -18.09 22.21
N TYR A 222 -1.81 -18.92 21.22
CA TYR A 222 -1.46 -20.33 21.22
C TYR A 222 0.06 -20.50 21.21
N ARG A 223 0.56 -21.61 21.77
CA ARG A 223 2.01 -21.93 21.76
C ARG A 223 2.57 -22.05 20.35
N SER A 224 1.75 -22.55 19.42
CA SER A 224 2.10 -22.65 18.00
C SER A 224 1.28 -21.62 17.22
N PRO A 225 1.87 -20.95 16.23
CA PRO A 225 1.13 -20.03 15.39
C PRO A 225 0.09 -20.77 14.56
N ALA A 226 -1.02 -20.10 14.25
CA ALA A 226 -1.91 -20.56 13.20
C ALA A 226 -1.25 -20.31 11.84
N SER A 227 -1.30 -21.27 10.92
CA SER A 227 -0.64 -21.15 9.62
C SER A 227 -1.58 -21.40 8.45
N PHE A 228 -1.45 -20.57 7.42
CA PHE A 228 -2.17 -20.76 6.16
C PHE A 228 -1.22 -20.62 4.98
N THR A 229 -1.26 -21.58 4.06
CA THR A 229 -0.44 -21.57 2.84
C THR A 229 -1.29 -21.86 1.61
N ALA A 230 -1.00 -21.17 0.51
CA ALA A 230 -1.59 -21.43 -0.80
C ALA A 230 -0.71 -20.84 -1.92
N THR A 231 -0.95 -21.23 -3.16
CA THR A 231 -0.37 -20.60 -4.37
C THR A 231 -1.44 -20.42 -5.43
N GLY A 232 -1.52 -19.24 -6.05
CA GLY A 232 -2.58 -18.93 -7.01
C GLY A 232 -3.97 -19.01 -6.38
N LEU A 233 -4.11 -18.69 -5.09
CA LEU A 233 -5.39 -18.62 -4.39
C LEU A 233 -6.23 -17.50 -5.01
N THR A 234 -7.51 -17.76 -5.27
CA THR A 234 -8.47 -16.73 -5.64
C THR A 234 -9.47 -16.53 -4.50
N VAL A 235 -9.61 -15.30 -4.00
CA VAL A 235 -10.65 -14.95 -3.02
C VAL A 235 -11.54 -13.85 -3.59
N GLU A 236 -12.84 -14.12 -3.65
CA GLU A 236 -13.84 -13.21 -4.23
C GLU A 236 -14.91 -12.87 -3.19
N SER A 237 -15.15 -11.58 -2.97
CA SER A 237 -16.30 -11.12 -2.19
C SER A 237 -17.41 -10.57 -3.07
N GLY A 238 -18.65 -10.79 -2.64
CA GLY A 238 -19.86 -10.21 -3.23
C GLY A 238 -19.86 -8.68 -3.19
N ASN A 239 -20.73 -8.07 -4.01
CA ASN A 239 -20.88 -6.62 -4.08
C ASN A 239 -21.73 -6.09 -2.93
N ASP A 240 -21.11 -5.43 -1.95
CA ASP A 240 -21.84 -4.79 -0.85
C ASP A 240 -22.66 -3.57 -1.32
N THR A 241 -23.97 -3.63 -1.06
CA THR A 241 -24.91 -2.51 -1.21
C THR A 241 -25.27 -1.82 0.11
N SER A 242 -24.84 -2.37 1.24
CA SER A 242 -25.14 -1.86 2.58
C SER A 242 -24.08 -0.84 3.02
N ALA A 243 -24.52 0.25 3.65
CA ALA A 243 -23.69 1.45 3.77
C ALA A 243 -22.68 1.42 4.96
N PHE A 244 -22.63 0.37 5.80
CA PHE A 244 -21.92 0.48 7.09
C PHE A 244 -21.35 -0.82 7.71
N THR A 245 -21.35 -1.97 7.04
CA THR A 245 -20.72 -3.19 7.61
C THR A 245 -19.23 -3.24 7.26
N VAL A 246 -18.36 -3.00 8.24
CA VAL A 246 -16.91 -3.18 8.07
C VAL A 246 -16.60 -4.68 8.07
N LYS A 247 -16.19 -5.22 6.93
CA LYS A 247 -15.76 -6.61 6.78
C LYS A 247 -14.45 -6.71 6.00
N ASP A 248 -13.67 -7.72 6.34
CA ASP A 248 -12.41 -8.00 5.68
C ASP A 248 -12.60 -9.20 4.75
N VAL A 249 -11.90 -9.22 3.61
CA VAL A 249 -11.93 -10.40 2.73
C VAL A 249 -11.00 -11.47 3.27
N ILE A 250 -9.78 -11.07 3.64
CA ILE A 250 -8.83 -11.87 4.41
C ILE A 250 -8.51 -11.12 5.70
N ARG A 251 -8.67 -11.82 6.83
CA ARG A 251 -8.37 -11.32 8.16
C ARG A 251 -7.26 -12.17 8.80
N ILE A 252 -6.18 -11.51 9.18
CA ILE A 252 -5.01 -12.12 9.80
C ILE A 252 -4.87 -11.49 11.18
N GLU A 253 -4.90 -12.31 12.22
CA GLU A 253 -4.79 -11.84 13.60
C GLU A 253 -3.46 -12.24 14.23
N ARG A 254 -3.23 -11.77 15.46
CA ARG A 254 -2.06 -12.07 16.27
C ARG A 254 -1.65 -13.55 16.21
N ASN A 255 -0.35 -13.79 16.14
CA ASN A 255 0.28 -15.11 16.08
C ASN A 255 -0.16 -15.97 14.87
N ALA A 256 -0.63 -15.33 13.79
CA ALA A 256 -0.88 -15.99 12.51
C ALA A 256 0.28 -15.80 11.53
N VAL A 257 0.54 -16.84 10.73
CA VAL A 257 1.51 -16.83 9.62
C VAL A 257 0.78 -17.23 8.34
N VAL A 258 0.69 -16.31 7.39
CA VAL A 258 -0.03 -16.52 6.13
C VAL A 258 0.92 -16.33 4.96
N ASP A 259 1.02 -17.34 4.10
CA ASP A 259 1.77 -17.29 2.84
C ASP A 259 0.84 -17.59 1.66
N LEU A 260 0.57 -16.58 0.84
CA LEU A 260 -0.25 -16.76 -0.37
C LEU A 260 0.59 -17.12 -1.60
N GLY A 261 1.88 -17.39 -1.42
CA GLY A 261 2.76 -17.85 -2.48
C GLY A 261 2.76 -16.92 -3.68
N SER A 262 2.83 -17.51 -4.88
CA SER A 262 2.87 -16.73 -6.13
C SER A 262 1.50 -16.60 -6.82
N GLY A 263 1.21 -15.42 -7.35
CA GLY A 263 0.11 -15.21 -8.31
C GLY A 263 -1.30 -15.29 -7.74
N SER A 264 -1.47 -15.17 -6.43
CA SER A 264 -2.78 -15.12 -5.77
C SER A 264 -3.55 -13.83 -6.13
N ILE A 265 -4.88 -13.91 -6.14
CA ILE A 265 -5.79 -12.86 -6.56
C ILE A 265 -6.86 -12.63 -5.49
N ILE A 266 -7.08 -11.39 -5.10
CA ILE A 266 -8.11 -10.99 -4.14
C ILE A 266 -8.99 -9.91 -4.76
N ASN A 267 -10.25 -10.24 -4.98
CA ASN A 267 -11.28 -9.31 -5.46
C ASN A 267 -12.16 -8.90 -4.28
N SER A 268 -12.03 -7.65 -3.86
CA SER A 268 -12.85 -7.05 -2.81
C SER A 268 -13.82 -6.04 -3.41
N ARG A 269 -15.10 -6.21 -3.08
CA ARG A 269 -16.19 -5.34 -3.53
C ARG A 269 -16.99 -4.91 -2.32
N GLY A 270 -17.19 -3.62 -2.15
CA GLY A 270 -18.01 -3.05 -1.09
C GLY A 270 -17.38 -1.89 -0.34
N SER A 271 -18.22 -1.13 0.33
CA SER A 271 -17.79 0.05 1.09
C SER A 271 -17.16 -0.36 2.42
N TYR A 272 -16.13 0.36 2.86
CA TYR A 272 -15.37 0.13 4.10
C TYR A 272 -14.70 -1.24 4.22
N ARG A 273 -14.65 -2.02 3.12
CA ARG A 273 -14.02 -3.33 3.09
C ARG A 273 -12.50 -3.22 2.90
N THR A 274 -11.78 -4.11 3.59
CA THR A 274 -10.34 -4.30 3.40
C THR A 274 -10.11 -5.63 2.69
N ALA A 275 -9.31 -5.65 1.63
CA ALA A 275 -9.01 -6.92 0.96
C ALA A 275 -8.13 -7.82 1.85
N VAL A 276 -7.08 -7.26 2.46
CA VAL A 276 -6.26 -7.95 3.48
C VAL A 276 -6.13 -7.07 4.72
N ALA A 277 -6.75 -7.48 5.82
CA ALA A 277 -6.65 -6.81 7.11
C ALA A 277 -5.80 -7.61 8.07
N ILE A 278 -4.80 -6.95 8.66
CA ILE A 278 -3.86 -7.56 9.58
C ILE A 278 -3.98 -6.83 10.92
N TYR A 279 -4.46 -7.55 11.93
CA TYR A 279 -4.74 -7.04 13.26
C TYR A 279 -3.75 -7.59 14.27
N ASN A 280 -3.06 -6.69 14.97
CA ASN A 280 -2.40 -7.04 16.22
C ASN A 280 -2.89 -6.06 17.30
N ALA A 281 -3.73 -6.56 18.20
CA ALA A 281 -4.36 -5.77 19.26
C ALA A 281 -3.49 -5.67 20.53
N ASP A 282 -2.32 -6.30 20.55
CA ASP A 282 -1.46 -6.25 21.74
C ASP A 282 -0.53 -5.04 21.65
N ASP A 283 -0.73 -4.10 22.58
CA ASP A 283 0.14 -2.94 22.87
C ASP A 283 1.47 -3.37 23.54
N SER A 284 1.81 -4.67 23.49
CA SER A 284 3.08 -5.16 24.00
C SER A 284 4.12 -5.08 22.90
N ASP A 285 5.29 -4.52 23.21
CA ASP A 285 6.46 -4.44 22.32
C ASP A 285 7.00 -5.82 21.87
N SER A 286 6.31 -6.92 22.21
CA SER A 286 6.72 -8.28 21.85
C SER A 286 6.49 -8.56 20.36
N VAL A 287 7.59 -8.67 19.62
CA VAL A 287 7.61 -9.12 18.21
C VAL A 287 7.40 -10.63 18.05
N GLU A 288 7.33 -11.38 19.15
CA GLU A 288 7.21 -12.84 19.17
C GLU A 288 5.92 -13.32 18.52
N TYR A 289 4.82 -12.60 18.75
CA TYR A 289 3.48 -12.96 18.29
C TYR A 289 2.96 -12.07 17.15
N SER A 290 3.86 -11.33 16.49
CA SER A 290 3.50 -10.47 15.37
C SER A 290 2.89 -11.30 14.23
N PRO A 291 1.73 -10.90 13.69
CA PRO A 291 1.19 -11.54 12.51
C PRO A 291 2.11 -11.34 11.31
N ARG A 292 2.22 -12.36 10.47
CA ARG A 292 3.06 -12.37 9.27
C ARG A 292 2.23 -12.65 8.03
N PHE A 293 2.45 -11.86 6.99
CA PHE A 293 1.80 -12.02 5.69
C PHE A 293 2.84 -11.97 4.57
N THR A 294 2.95 -13.04 3.78
CA THR A 294 3.84 -13.11 2.62
C THR A 294 3.08 -13.42 1.34
N ALA A 295 3.49 -12.79 0.25
CA ALA A 295 3.00 -13.09 -1.09
C ALA A 295 4.02 -12.63 -2.15
N THR A 296 3.90 -13.11 -3.38
CA THR A 296 4.67 -12.61 -4.54
C THR A 296 3.76 -12.56 -5.76
N GLY A 297 3.80 -11.48 -6.54
CA GLY A 297 2.88 -11.29 -7.65
C GLY A 297 1.41 -11.29 -7.21
N LEU A 298 1.13 -10.83 -5.98
CA LEU A 298 -0.22 -10.73 -5.45
C LEU A 298 -1.00 -9.68 -6.23
N THR A 299 -2.21 -9.99 -6.67
CA THR A 299 -3.12 -9.01 -7.29
C THR A 299 -4.28 -8.73 -6.35
N ILE A 300 -4.44 -7.48 -5.93
CA ILE A 300 -5.61 -6.99 -5.20
C ILE A 300 -6.39 -6.03 -6.10
N ASP A 301 -7.70 -6.23 -6.19
CA ASP A 301 -8.65 -5.28 -6.76
C ASP A 301 -9.75 -5.00 -5.73
N ALA A 302 -9.64 -3.87 -5.02
CA ALA A 302 -10.59 -3.44 -4.00
C ALA A 302 -11.42 -2.24 -4.47
N GLN A 303 -12.74 -2.35 -4.46
CA GLN A 303 -13.64 -1.29 -4.93
C GLN A 303 -14.74 -0.99 -3.93
N GLY A 304 -14.97 0.30 -3.67
CA GLY A 304 -16.02 0.81 -2.79
C GLY A 304 -15.58 2.05 -2.03
N TYR A 305 -16.52 2.75 -1.40
CA TYR A 305 -16.20 3.91 -0.57
C TYR A 305 -15.31 3.48 0.61
N SER A 306 -14.21 4.17 0.87
CA SER A 306 -13.25 3.87 1.93
C SER A 306 -12.65 2.44 1.86
N SER A 307 -12.62 1.84 0.67
CA SER A 307 -12.03 0.52 0.47
C SER A 307 -10.51 0.55 0.65
N LYS A 308 -9.95 -0.49 1.25
CA LYS A 308 -8.50 -0.62 1.44
C LYS A 308 -7.98 -1.87 0.75
N GLY A 309 -6.83 -1.77 0.08
CA GLY A 309 -6.13 -2.93 -0.43
C GLY A 309 -5.58 -3.74 0.74
N ILE A 310 -4.60 -3.18 1.44
CA ILE A 310 -4.02 -3.78 2.65
C ILE A 310 -4.14 -2.79 3.81
N SER A 311 -4.66 -3.26 4.94
CA SER A 311 -4.68 -2.51 6.20
C SER A 311 -3.86 -3.26 7.25
N VAL A 312 -2.92 -2.57 7.88
CA VAL A 312 -1.96 -3.17 8.82
C VAL A 312 -2.03 -2.47 10.17
N GLN A 313 -2.04 -3.24 11.26
CA GLN A 313 -2.00 -2.72 12.63
C GLN A 313 -0.89 -3.33 13.48
N GLY A 314 -0.45 -2.58 14.49
CA GLY A 314 0.59 -2.97 15.44
C GLY A 314 1.93 -3.30 14.76
N ASN A 315 2.67 -4.23 15.32
CA ASN A 315 4.01 -4.64 14.87
C ASN A 315 4.03 -5.72 13.76
N ALA A 316 2.97 -5.80 12.96
CA ALA A 316 2.83 -6.80 11.90
C ALA A 316 3.96 -6.72 10.85
N ILE A 317 4.31 -7.87 10.28
CA ILE A 317 5.38 -8.01 9.28
C ILE A 317 4.77 -8.49 7.96
N ILE A 318 4.97 -7.71 6.91
CA ILE A 318 4.39 -7.94 5.58
C ILE A 318 5.50 -7.94 4.55
N ASP A 319 5.56 -9.00 3.74
CA ASP A 319 6.41 -9.09 2.57
C ASP A 319 5.57 -9.37 1.32
N LEU A 320 5.44 -8.36 0.46
CA LEU A 320 4.70 -8.48 -0.81
C LEU A 320 5.58 -8.98 -1.96
N GLY A 321 6.84 -9.31 -1.67
CA GLY A 321 7.78 -9.83 -2.65
C GLY A 321 7.93 -8.92 -3.87
N ASN A 322 8.04 -9.54 -5.04
CA ASN A 322 8.14 -8.85 -6.32
C ASN A 322 6.81 -8.82 -7.07
N ASP A 323 6.64 -7.84 -7.96
CA ASP A 323 5.57 -7.78 -8.98
C ASP A 323 4.14 -7.77 -8.43
N SER A 324 3.94 -7.43 -7.16
CA SER A 324 2.61 -7.30 -6.57
C SER A 324 1.89 -6.05 -7.10
N VAL A 325 0.57 -6.15 -7.27
CA VAL A 325 -0.30 -5.10 -7.82
C VAL A 325 -1.49 -4.88 -6.91
N ILE A 326 -1.70 -3.65 -6.48
CA ILE A 326 -2.82 -3.23 -5.64
C ILE A 326 -3.61 -2.15 -6.37
N ASN A 327 -4.81 -2.47 -6.81
CA ASN A 327 -5.75 -1.53 -7.38
C ASN A 327 -6.85 -1.23 -6.36
N THR A 328 -7.09 0.05 -6.08
CA THR A 328 -8.16 0.49 -5.19
C THR A 328 -8.98 1.61 -5.82
N LYS A 329 -10.31 1.53 -5.69
CA LYS A 329 -11.20 2.52 -6.31
C LYS A 329 -12.39 2.86 -5.43
N GLY A 330 -12.55 4.15 -5.16
CA GLY A 330 -13.64 4.75 -4.39
C GLY A 330 -13.13 5.92 -3.57
N ASP A 331 -14.03 6.79 -3.13
CA ASP A 331 -13.64 7.93 -2.29
C ASP A 331 -13.04 7.45 -0.97
N LEU A 332 -12.03 8.14 -0.45
CA LEU A 332 -11.23 7.78 0.73
C LEU A 332 -10.51 6.43 0.64
N SER A 333 -10.44 5.83 -0.55
CA SER A 333 -9.75 4.55 -0.74
C SER A 333 -8.25 4.65 -0.50
N LYS A 334 -7.65 3.54 -0.05
CA LYS A 334 -6.22 3.45 0.26
C LYS A 334 -5.63 2.18 -0.32
N GLY A 335 -4.48 2.29 -1.00
CA GLY A 335 -3.74 1.11 -1.47
C GLY A 335 -3.21 0.30 -0.29
N ILE A 336 -2.26 0.88 0.43
CA ILE A 336 -1.73 0.37 1.70
C ILE A 336 -2.00 1.40 2.79
N ALA A 337 -2.59 0.95 3.90
CA ALA A 337 -2.83 1.77 5.08
C ALA A 337 -2.21 1.10 6.30
N THR A 338 -1.35 1.83 7.01
CA THR A 338 -0.91 1.42 8.34
C THR A 338 -1.70 2.21 9.37
N TYR A 339 -2.28 1.54 10.34
CA TYR A 339 -3.18 2.12 11.34
C TYR A 339 -2.87 1.58 12.75
N ASP A 340 -3.12 2.42 13.74
CA ASP A 340 -2.93 2.18 15.15
C ASP A 340 -4.16 2.78 15.82
N PRO A 341 -5.07 1.92 16.30
CA PRO A 341 -6.31 2.37 16.94
C PRO A 341 -6.08 3.27 18.14
N ASP A 342 -4.93 3.17 18.82
CA ASP A 342 -4.69 3.89 20.07
C ASP A 342 -3.99 5.23 19.87
N ASN A 343 -3.64 5.58 18.63
CA ASN A 343 -3.12 6.90 18.24
C ASN A 343 -2.03 7.41 19.20
N GLN A 344 -1.15 6.50 19.61
CA GLN A 344 -0.03 6.89 20.46
C GLN A 344 1.23 6.94 19.60
N ASP A 345 1.97 8.04 19.72
CA ASP A 345 3.36 8.17 19.26
C ASP A 345 4.30 7.12 19.96
N SER A 346 3.77 6.04 20.58
CA SER A 346 4.42 5.17 21.56
C SER A 346 4.68 3.73 21.13
N VAL A 347 4.15 3.23 20.02
CA VAL A 347 4.49 1.85 19.59
C VAL A 347 5.91 1.86 19.02
N GLU A 348 6.88 1.38 19.79
CA GLU A 348 8.32 1.37 19.43
C GLU A 348 8.56 0.49 18.17
N ASN A 349 7.66 -0.47 17.92
CA ASN A 349 7.71 -1.40 16.80
C ASN A 349 6.47 -1.27 15.90
N GLY A 350 6.39 -0.19 15.11
CA GLY A 350 5.32 -0.03 14.13
C GLY A 350 5.33 -1.11 13.02
N PRO A 351 4.29 -1.13 12.16
CA PRO A 351 4.15 -2.15 11.14
C PRO A 351 5.27 -2.05 10.09
N ARG A 352 5.69 -3.21 9.57
CA ARG A 352 6.77 -3.33 8.59
C ARG A 352 6.24 -3.89 7.29
N VAL A 353 6.39 -3.14 6.20
CA VAL A 353 5.99 -3.58 4.86
C VAL A 353 7.21 -3.56 3.94
N THR A 354 7.50 -4.69 3.30
CA THR A 354 8.54 -4.79 2.27
C THR A 354 7.93 -5.18 0.94
N ALA A 355 8.42 -4.57 -0.14
CA ALA A 355 8.07 -4.93 -1.51
C ALA A 355 9.16 -4.49 -2.50
N THR A 356 9.17 -5.08 -3.68
CA THR A 356 9.93 -4.61 -4.85
C THR A 356 9.04 -4.75 -6.09
N ASP A 357 9.23 -3.89 -7.09
CA ASP A 357 8.40 -3.85 -8.30
C ASP A 357 6.89 -3.72 -8.00
N LEU A 358 6.56 -3.08 -6.87
CA LEU A 358 5.18 -2.92 -6.41
C LEU A 358 4.45 -1.89 -7.28
N THR A 359 3.25 -2.22 -7.75
CA THR A 359 2.36 -1.25 -8.39
C THR A 359 1.14 -0.98 -7.51
N ILE A 360 0.92 0.28 -7.15
CA ILE A 360 -0.30 0.73 -6.48
C ILE A 360 -1.04 1.70 -7.41
N ASP A 361 -2.32 1.47 -7.67
CA ASP A 361 -3.21 2.39 -8.40
C ASP A 361 -4.45 2.67 -7.56
N THR A 362 -4.56 3.90 -7.06
CA THR A 362 -5.63 4.32 -6.14
C THR A 362 -6.43 5.46 -6.74
N GLN A 363 -7.74 5.29 -6.89
CA GLN A 363 -8.63 6.24 -7.59
C GLN A 363 -9.83 6.62 -6.73
N GLY A 364 -10.10 7.92 -6.59
CA GLY A 364 -11.26 8.45 -5.88
C GLY A 364 -10.94 9.73 -5.11
N ASP A 365 -11.97 10.40 -4.58
CA ASP A 365 -11.76 11.63 -3.83
C ASP A 365 -11.02 11.35 -2.52
N ALA A 366 -10.00 12.14 -2.21
CA ALA A 366 -9.10 11.98 -1.07
C ALA A 366 -8.44 10.59 -0.97
N ALA A 367 -8.29 9.91 -2.11
CA ALA A 367 -7.66 8.61 -2.19
C ALA A 367 -6.15 8.69 -1.94
N ARG A 368 -5.57 7.66 -1.32
CA ARG A 368 -4.14 7.60 -0.98
C ARG A 368 -3.49 6.33 -1.53
N GLY A 369 -2.33 6.45 -2.17
CA GLY A 369 -1.54 5.28 -2.56
C GLY A 369 -1.07 4.52 -1.32
N ILE A 370 -0.28 5.20 -0.50
CA ILE A 370 0.16 4.73 0.81
C ILE A 370 -0.23 5.76 1.87
N ASP A 371 -0.85 5.29 2.94
CA ASP A 371 -1.21 6.09 4.11
C ASP A 371 -0.53 5.54 5.36
N MET A 372 0.46 6.28 5.86
CA MET A 372 1.34 5.85 6.92
C MET A 372 1.13 6.62 8.21
N GLN A 373 1.21 5.87 9.31
CA GLN A 373 1.23 6.41 10.67
C GLN A 373 2.65 6.55 11.21
N ALA A 374 2.76 7.02 12.44
CA ALA A 374 4.03 7.07 13.17
C ALA A 374 4.67 5.68 13.31
N ASN A 375 6.00 5.60 13.24
CA ASN A 375 6.81 4.39 13.49
C ASN A 375 6.61 3.23 12.49
N ALA A 376 5.72 3.35 11.50
CA ALA A 376 5.62 2.39 10.41
C ALA A 376 6.89 2.43 9.55
N ILE A 377 7.37 1.27 9.10
CA ILE A 377 8.53 1.14 8.22
C ILE A 377 8.06 0.52 6.91
N VAL A 378 8.24 1.25 5.81
CA VAL A 378 7.85 0.79 4.47
C VAL A 378 9.07 0.84 3.55
N ASP A 379 9.57 -0.33 3.20
CA ASP A 379 10.63 -0.50 2.21
C ASP A 379 10.05 -0.91 0.86
N LEU A 380 10.09 0.03 -0.09
CA LEU A 380 9.53 -0.13 -1.43
C LEU A 380 10.54 -0.69 -2.44
N GLY A 381 11.76 -1.02 -2.00
CA GLY A 381 12.73 -1.72 -2.84
C GLY A 381 13.02 -1.03 -4.17
N GLY A 382 13.14 -1.80 -5.25
CA GLY A 382 13.34 -1.29 -6.61
C GLY A 382 12.03 -1.05 -7.36
N ASP A 383 12.05 -0.06 -8.26
CA ASP A 383 11.06 0.18 -9.33
C ASP A 383 9.57 0.16 -8.94
N THR A 384 9.26 0.55 -7.70
CA THR A 384 7.89 0.72 -7.23
C THR A 384 7.20 1.90 -7.94
N LEU A 385 5.95 1.68 -8.36
CA LEU A 385 5.09 2.62 -9.07
C LEU A 385 3.82 2.90 -8.27
N ILE A 386 3.59 4.16 -7.91
CA ILE A 386 2.37 4.61 -7.23
C ILE A 386 1.61 5.57 -8.14
N LYS A 387 0.36 5.25 -8.41
CA LYS A 387 -0.61 6.11 -9.10
C LYS A 387 -1.71 6.48 -8.13
N SER A 388 -2.04 7.76 -8.08
CA SER A 388 -3.12 8.27 -7.25
C SER A 388 -3.91 9.32 -8.03
N SER A 389 -5.24 9.24 -8.02
CA SER A 389 -6.07 10.22 -8.71
C SER A 389 -7.41 10.48 -8.04
N GLY A 390 -7.96 11.68 -8.27
CA GLY A 390 -9.22 12.15 -7.68
C GLY A 390 -9.02 13.37 -6.79
N LYS A 391 -10.12 13.92 -6.26
CA LYS A 391 -10.09 15.21 -5.58
C LYS A 391 -9.35 15.17 -4.25
N GLY A 392 -8.18 15.78 -4.18
CA GLY A 392 -7.38 15.78 -2.96
C GLY A 392 -6.59 14.47 -2.77
N ALA A 393 -6.41 13.69 -3.84
CA ALA A 393 -5.64 12.47 -3.80
C ALA A 393 -4.16 12.74 -3.50
N ILE A 394 -3.52 11.84 -2.75
CA ILE A 394 -2.10 11.93 -2.39
C ILE A 394 -1.40 10.62 -2.75
N GLY A 395 -0.21 10.68 -3.34
CA GLY A 395 0.57 9.47 -3.63
C GLY A 395 0.97 8.75 -2.34
N ILE A 396 1.70 9.45 -1.48
CA ILE A 396 2.13 8.97 -0.17
C ILE A 396 1.79 10.03 0.89
N TYR A 397 1.06 9.63 1.92
CA TYR A 397 0.87 10.39 3.14
C TYR A 397 1.67 9.73 4.27
N ASN A 398 2.63 10.45 4.88
CA ASN A 398 3.45 9.96 5.97
C ASN A 398 3.27 10.81 7.23
N ASP A 399 2.75 10.21 8.31
CA ASP A 399 2.53 10.87 9.59
C ASP A 399 3.58 10.54 10.67
N GLY A 400 4.77 10.06 10.28
CA GLY A 400 5.86 9.79 11.23
C GLY A 400 6.61 8.48 11.05
N GLY A 401 6.36 7.75 9.97
CA GLY A 401 7.08 6.53 9.63
C GLY A 401 8.37 6.76 8.84
N GLU A 402 9.01 5.65 8.48
CA GLU A 402 10.18 5.60 7.62
C GLU A 402 9.84 4.99 6.26
N ILE A 403 10.25 5.65 5.19
CA ILE A 403 10.10 5.18 3.82
C ILE A 403 11.47 5.03 3.17
N THR A 404 11.75 3.84 2.64
CA THR A 404 12.95 3.58 1.86
C THR A 404 12.62 3.10 0.45
N ALA A 405 13.41 3.52 -0.55
CA ALA A 405 13.32 2.98 -1.90
C ALA A 405 14.65 3.13 -2.67
N ASN A 406 14.98 2.16 -3.51
CA ASN A 406 16.02 2.29 -4.53
C ASN A 406 15.52 3.11 -5.73
N SER A 407 14.29 2.86 -6.18
CA SER A 407 13.68 3.58 -7.30
C SER A 407 12.18 3.68 -7.03
N LEU A 408 11.66 4.91 -7.04
CA LEU A 408 10.26 5.19 -6.75
C LEU A 408 9.69 6.13 -7.82
N THR A 409 8.61 5.71 -8.45
CA THR A 409 7.87 6.52 -9.42
C THR A 409 6.49 6.84 -8.88
N ILE A 410 6.12 8.13 -8.85
CA ILE A 410 4.80 8.59 -8.40
C ILE A 410 4.13 9.40 -9.50
N TYR A 411 2.92 8.98 -9.88
CA TYR A 411 1.99 9.78 -10.67
C TYR A 411 0.81 10.18 -9.79
N ASN A 412 0.64 11.47 -9.58
CA ASN A 412 -0.48 12.03 -8.84
C ASN A 412 -1.28 12.98 -9.75
N ALA A 413 -2.58 12.75 -9.86
CA ALA A 413 -3.50 13.56 -10.66
C ALA A 413 -4.68 14.03 -9.80
N SER A 414 -4.70 15.31 -9.43
CA SER A 414 -5.71 15.85 -8.51
C SER A 414 -6.19 17.25 -8.92
N ASP A 415 -7.47 17.51 -8.66
CA ASP A 415 -8.17 18.76 -8.98
C ASP A 415 -8.41 19.67 -7.75
N ARG A 416 -7.98 19.27 -6.54
CA ARG A 416 -8.17 20.06 -5.30
C ARG A 416 -6.88 20.44 -4.59
N GLU A 417 -6.89 21.68 -4.11
CA GLU A 417 -5.84 22.21 -3.26
C GLU A 417 -5.51 21.31 -2.04
N GLY A 418 -4.21 21.15 -1.74
CA GLY A 418 -3.71 20.29 -0.65
C GLY A 418 -3.41 18.84 -1.02
N SER A 419 -3.61 18.45 -2.28
CA SER A 419 -3.07 17.21 -2.87
C SER A 419 -1.57 17.32 -3.19
N GLY A 420 -0.89 16.19 -3.40
CA GLY A 420 0.53 16.17 -3.77
C GLY A 420 1.10 14.77 -3.99
N GLY A 421 2.35 14.71 -4.44
CA GLY A 421 3.06 13.45 -4.65
C GLY A 421 3.36 12.75 -3.33
N ILE A 422 4.10 13.43 -2.46
CA ILE A 422 4.41 12.99 -1.10
C ILE A 422 4.09 14.12 -0.12
N TYR A 423 3.29 13.81 0.89
CA TYR A 423 3.06 14.66 2.05
C TYR A 423 3.66 14.03 3.29
N ASN A 424 4.66 14.67 3.88
CA ASN A 424 5.39 14.19 5.05
C ASN A 424 5.18 15.13 6.24
N ARG A 425 4.38 14.71 7.21
CA ARG A 425 4.13 15.50 8.42
C ARG A 425 5.28 15.39 9.42
N LYS A 426 5.80 14.18 9.60
CA LYS A 426 6.94 13.77 10.44
C LYS A 426 7.59 12.53 9.77
N GLY A 427 8.70 12.05 10.32
CA GLY A 427 9.33 10.81 9.85
C GLY A 427 10.34 11.02 8.73
N ASN A 428 10.95 9.94 8.25
CA ASN A 428 12.09 9.99 7.34
C ASN A 428 11.77 9.35 5.98
N ILE A 429 12.32 9.93 4.93
CA ILE A 429 12.21 9.43 3.55
C ILE A 429 13.63 9.26 3.01
N SER A 430 13.96 8.10 2.46
CA SER A 430 15.26 7.82 1.84
C SER A 430 15.05 7.13 0.49
N VAL A 431 15.23 7.87 -0.60
CA VAL A 431 14.98 7.38 -1.96
C VAL A 431 16.21 7.62 -2.83
N LYS A 432 16.82 6.56 -3.39
CA LYS A 432 18.02 6.71 -4.22
C LYS A 432 17.73 7.41 -5.56
N THR A 433 16.60 7.09 -6.19
CA THR A 433 16.12 7.79 -7.39
C THR A 433 14.61 7.96 -7.34
N LEU A 434 14.15 9.21 -7.36
CA LEU A 434 12.72 9.57 -7.31
C LEU A 434 12.29 10.16 -8.65
N THR A 435 11.26 9.60 -9.26
CA THR A 435 10.56 10.20 -10.40
C THR A 435 9.14 10.57 -10.01
N MET A 436 8.73 11.81 -10.22
CA MET A 436 7.43 12.28 -9.77
C MET A 436 6.76 13.19 -10.81
N PHE A 437 5.49 12.92 -11.07
CA PHE A 437 4.60 13.74 -11.88
C PHE A 437 3.36 14.09 -11.08
N VAL A 438 3.18 15.39 -10.81
CA VAL A 438 2.04 15.93 -10.06
C VAL A 438 1.26 16.87 -10.96
N THR A 439 0.07 16.44 -11.35
CA THR A 439 -0.72 17.03 -12.45
C THR A 439 -2.15 17.33 -12.01
N GLY A 440 -2.81 18.24 -12.73
CA GLY A 440 -4.20 18.62 -12.50
C GLY A 440 -4.36 20.05 -11.96
N PRO A 441 -5.59 20.61 -12.06
CA PRO A 441 -5.84 22.01 -11.75
C PRO A 441 -5.66 22.34 -10.26
N GLY A 442 -5.70 21.34 -9.38
CA GLY A 442 -5.54 21.53 -7.94
C GLY A 442 -4.33 20.83 -7.33
N ALA A 443 -3.35 20.38 -8.10
CA ALA A 443 -2.22 19.64 -7.54
C ALA A 443 -1.19 20.58 -6.90
N HIS A 444 -1.08 20.52 -5.56
CA HIS A 444 -0.02 21.19 -4.82
C HIS A 444 1.15 20.25 -4.63
N GLU A 445 2.22 20.85 -4.13
CA GLU A 445 3.58 20.39 -3.93
C GLU A 445 3.97 18.92 -4.25
N GLY A 446 5.11 18.77 -4.92
CA GLY A 446 5.69 17.46 -5.22
C GLY A 446 6.07 16.70 -3.95
N LEU A 447 7.17 17.14 -3.33
CA LEU A 447 7.57 16.72 -1.99
C LEU A 447 7.25 17.84 -0.99
N ASN A 448 6.15 17.66 -0.25
CA ASN A 448 5.69 18.57 0.79
C ASN A 448 6.08 18.03 2.17
N MET A 449 6.98 18.72 2.85
CA MET A 449 7.44 18.33 4.17
C MET A 449 7.14 19.40 5.22
N THR A 450 6.52 18.99 6.33
CA THR A 450 6.29 19.84 7.51
C THR A 450 7.04 19.37 8.75
N GLY A 451 7.79 18.27 8.65
CA GLY A 451 8.69 17.73 9.66
C GLY A 451 9.54 16.59 9.09
N GLY A 452 10.63 16.25 9.76
CA GLY A 452 11.47 15.09 9.41
C GLY A 452 12.50 15.35 8.31
N THR A 453 13.15 14.28 7.83
CA THR A 453 14.23 14.39 6.83
C THR A 453 13.93 13.58 5.58
N ALA A 454 14.07 14.19 4.40
CA ALA A 454 14.09 13.48 3.12
C ALA A 454 15.49 13.48 2.52
N ASN A 455 16.00 12.31 2.16
CA ASN A 455 17.24 12.11 1.42
C ASN A 455 16.90 11.54 0.04
N ILE A 456 17.03 12.38 -0.98
CA ILE A 456 16.72 12.05 -2.37
C ILE A 456 18.00 12.09 -3.20
N GLY A 457 18.33 10.97 -3.81
CA GLY A 457 19.58 10.77 -4.53
C GLY A 457 19.56 11.23 -5.99
N ALA A 458 20.60 10.80 -6.71
CA ALA A 458 20.96 11.30 -8.03
C ALA A 458 20.07 10.78 -9.16
N GLY A 459 19.96 11.57 -10.23
CA GLY A 459 19.09 11.28 -11.38
C GLY A 459 17.59 11.43 -11.07
N SER A 460 17.23 12.04 -9.94
CA SER A 460 15.84 12.26 -9.56
C SER A 460 15.20 13.35 -10.42
N TYR A 461 13.90 13.22 -10.66
CA TYR A 461 13.11 14.07 -11.53
C TYR A 461 11.75 14.39 -10.87
N ILE A 462 11.43 15.67 -10.70
CA ILE A 462 10.12 16.10 -10.17
C ILE A 462 9.52 17.12 -11.13
N ASN A 463 8.30 16.84 -11.59
CA ASN A 463 7.51 17.72 -12.43
C ASN A 463 6.17 18.04 -11.75
N THR A 464 5.94 19.32 -11.46
CA THR A 464 4.71 19.83 -10.85
C THR A 464 4.01 20.84 -11.73
N GLU A 465 2.69 20.73 -11.88
CA GLU A 465 1.91 21.67 -12.69
C GLU A 465 1.55 22.96 -11.95
N ASN A 466 1.03 22.87 -10.71
CA ASN A 466 0.41 24.01 -10.02
C ASN A 466 0.97 24.32 -8.60
N GLY A 467 1.96 23.56 -8.11
CA GLY A 467 2.57 23.74 -6.79
C GLY A 467 4.09 23.56 -6.77
N SER A 468 4.72 23.83 -5.63
CA SER A 468 6.19 23.75 -5.50
C SER A 468 6.71 22.33 -5.60
N SER A 469 7.73 22.09 -6.41
CA SER A 469 8.28 20.73 -6.53
C SER A 469 8.90 20.23 -5.22
N LEU A 470 9.60 21.12 -4.51
CA LEU A 470 10.13 20.87 -3.16
C LEU A 470 9.61 21.92 -2.18
N SER A 471 9.13 21.49 -1.02
CA SER A 471 8.62 22.36 0.03
C SER A 471 9.04 21.85 1.40
N ALA A 472 9.85 22.64 2.10
CA ALA A 472 10.28 22.37 3.47
C ALA A 472 9.76 23.45 4.41
N ARG A 473 8.89 23.05 5.34
CA ARG A 473 8.25 23.95 6.30
C ARG A 473 8.61 23.52 7.72
N ASN A 474 8.84 24.49 8.60
CA ASN A 474 9.21 24.30 10.02
C ASN A 474 10.69 23.93 10.26
N LYS A 475 11.18 24.25 11.47
CA LYS A 475 12.57 24.08 11.90
C LYS A 475 13.07 22.63 11.96
N THR A 476 12.17 21.66 12.00
CA THR A 476 12.51 20.23 12.10
C THR A 476 12.56 19.54 10.74
N THR A 477 12.49 20.30 9.65
CA THR A 477 12.34 19.79 8.29
C THR A 477 13.58 20.00 7.46
N ILE A 478 14.10 18.91 6.89
CA ILE A 478 15.28 18.93 6.02
C ILE A 478 14.99 18.15 4.74
N ILE A 479 15.19 18.79 3.59
CA ILE A 479 15.21 18.11 2.28
C ILE A 479 16.64 18.13 1.75
N ASN A 480 17.22 16.96 1.55
CA ASN A 480 18.49 16.75 0.86
C ASN A 480 18.19 16.20 -0.54
N TYR A 481 18.45 16.99 -1.59
CA TYR A 481 18.15 16.62 -2.97
C TYR A 481 19.44 16.69 -3.80
N PHE A 482 20.16 15.56 -3.82
CA PHE A 482 21.57 15.51 -4.25
C PHE A 482 21.76 14.69 -5.52
N GLY A 483 22.05 15.40 -6.61
CA GLY A 483 22.58 14.85 -7.84
C GLY A 483 24.10 14.68 -7.81
N THR A 484 24.62 14.03 -8.85
CA THR A 484 26.05 14.02 -9.17
C THR A 484 26.31 14.80 -10.46
N ALA A 485 27.57 15.07 -10.80
CA ALA A 485 27.92 15.71 -12.07
C ALA A 485 27.40 14.91 -13.27
N ASP A 486 27.45 13.57 -13.20
CA ASP A 486 27.01 12.67 -14.27
C ASP A 486 25.50 12.39 -14.25
N LYS A 487 24.86 12.50 -13.08
CA LYS A 487 23.43 12.25 -12.86
C LYS A 487 22.82 13.40 -12.09
N ARG A 488 22.71 14.54 -12.78
CA ARG A 488 22.06 15.73 -12.25
C ARG A 488 20.59 15.45 -11.95
N ASN A 489 20.06 16.09 -10.92
CA ASN A 489 18.63 16.04 -10.65
C ASN A 489 17.89 17.11 -11.47
N THR A 490 16.59 16.92 -11.70
CA THR A 490 15.76 17.85 -12.49
C THR A 490 14.49 18.21 -11.74
N ILE A 491 14.21 19.51 -11.67
CA ILE A 491 12.97 20.08 -11.12
C ILE A 491 12.29 20.91 -12.21
N ILE A 492 11.01 20.62 -12.47
CA ILE A 492 10.17 21.39 -13.39
C ILE A 492 8.92 21.84 -12.65
N THR A 493 8.68 23.14 -12.63
CA THR A 493 7.45 23.72 -12.08
C THR A 493 6.79 24.57 -13.15
N LYS A 494 5.63 24.12 -13.65
CA LYS A 494 5.00 24.78 -14.80
C LYS A 494 4.33 26.10 -14.45
N ASN A 495 3.70 26.22 -13.27
CA ASN A 495 3.05 27.46 -12.86
C ASN A 495 4.10 28.50 -12.42
N PRO A 496 4.31 29.59 -13.18
CA PRO A 496 5.29 30.61 -12.83
C PRO A 496 4.89 31.42 -11.60
N ARG A 497 3.65 31.34 -11.10
CA ARG A 497 3.23 32.02 -9.86
C ARG A 497 3.69 31.31 -8.59
N GLN A 498 4.21 30.09 -8.70
CA GLN A 498 4.73 29.31 -7.57
C GLN A 498 6.25 29.43 -7.47
N TYR A 499 6.82 28.66 -6.55
CA TYR A 499 8.26 28.47 -6.38
C TYR A 499 8.62 27.03 -6.73
N SER A 500 9.74 26.78 -7.41
CA SER A 500 10.19 25.40 -7.66
C SER A 500 10.69 24.74 -6.38
N VAL A 501 11.40 25.52 -5.57
CA VAL A 501 11.96 25.13 -4.28
C VAL A 501 11.52 26.17 -3.26
N MET A 502 10.90 25.73 -2.18
CA MET A 502 10.35 26.62 -1.16
C MET A 502 10.76 26.17 0.24
N ALA A 503 11.64 26.93 0.89
CA ALA A 503 11.93 26.77 2.31
C ALA A 503 11.20 27.86 3.12
N SER A 504 10.60 27.50 4.26
CA SER A 504 9.87 28.45 5.11
C SER A 504 9.81 28.01 6.58
N PHE A 505 9.61 28.98 7.48
CA PHE A 505 9.46 28.78 8.93
C PHE A 505 10.59 27.97 9.58
N GLY A 506 11.83 28.16 9.12
CA GLY A 506 12.98 27.39 9.60
C GLY A 506 13.31 26.11 8.82
N GLY A 507 12.53 25.77 7.79
CA GLY A 507 12.82 24.62 6.93
C GLY A 507 14.16 24.77 6.19
N VAL A 508 14.80 23.63 5.91
CA VAL A 508 16.10 23.57 5.24
C VAL A 508 15.99 22.75 3.96
N ILE A 509 16.49 23.27 2.85
CA ILE A 509 16.62 22.54 1.58
C ILE A 509 18.07 22.61 1.12
N ASN A 510 18.67 21.46 0.85
CA ASN A 510 20.03 21.34 0.35
C ASN A 510 19.99 20.73 -1.05
N LEU A 511 20.55 21.44 -2.03
CA LEU A 511 20.55 21.06 -3.44
C LEU A 511 21.99 20.83 -3.91
N LYS A 512 22.21 19.80 -4.72
CA LYS A 512 23.51 19.57 -5.36
C LYS A 512 23.32 19.03 -6.77
N ASN A 513 24.03 19.60 -7.74
CA ASN A 513 23.98 19.19 -9.14
C ASN A 513 22.54 19.09 -9.68
N THR A 514 21.80 20.20 -9.61
CA THR A 514 20.36 20.22 -9.94
C THR A 514 20.04 21.26 -11.01
N ASP A 515 19.24 20.86 -11.98
CA ASP A 515 18.66 21.74 -13.01
C ASP A 515 17.20 22.07 -12.66
N ILE A 516 16.86 23.35 -12.63
CA ILE A 516 15.59 23.88 -12.17
C ILE A 516 14.97 24.75 -13.27
N PHE A 517 13.72 24.46 -13.64
CA PHE A 517 13.00 25.11 -14.73
C PHE A 517 11.65 25.70 -14.27
N GLY A 518 11.31 26.89 -14.79
CA GLY A 518 10.02 27.54 -14.62
C GLY A 518 9.94 28.55 -13.47
N ALA A 519 9.99 28.08 -12.22
CA ALA A 519 9.74 28.90 -11.04
C ALA A 519 10.99 29.19 -10.20
N ALA A 520 10.90 30.18 -9.30
CA ALA A 520 12.04 30.64 -8.50
C ALA A 520 12.39 29.67 -7.36
N VAL A 521 13.64 29.76 -6.88
CA VAL A 521 14.04 29.19 -5.58
C VAL A 521 13.78 30.23 -4.48
N TYR A 522 13.04 29.85 -3.46
CA TYR A 522 12.56 30.73 -2.41
C TYR A 522 13.01 30.29 -1.02
N SER A 523 13.51 31.26 -0.24
CA SER A 523 13.74 31.12 1.19
C SER A 523 12.99 32.23 1.94
N GLY A 524 11.96 31.82 2.69
CA GLY A 524 11.17 32.69 3.53
C GLY A 524 11.61 32.69 4.98
N THR A 525 10.67 33.02 5.87
CA THR A 525 10.81 33.16 7.33
C THR A 525 11.84 32.22 7.97
N ASN A 526 13.00 32.78 8.33
CA ASN A 526 14.10 32.11 9.04
C ASN A 526 14.56 30.76 8.43
N SER A 527 14.33 30.55 7.14
CA SER A 527 14.60 29.28 6.45
C SER A 527 15.96 29.31 5.75
N THR A 528 16.44 28.17 5.26
CA THR A 528 17.70 28.10 4.53
C THR A 528 17.59 27.23 3.29
N VAL A 529 18.11 27.73 2.18
CA VAL A 529 18.38 26.94 0.97
C VAL A 529 19.88 26.96 0.69
N THR A 530 20.50 25.79 0.60
CA THR A 530 21.88 25.66 0.11
C THR A 530 21.90 25.01 -1.27
N GLY A 531 22.86 25.42 -2.11
CA GLY A 531 23.00 24.96 -3.48
C GLY A 531 24.45 24.80 -3.90
N GLU A 532 24.79 23.66 -4.50
CA GLU A 532 26.07 23.43 -5.18
C GLU A 532 25.82 23.03 -6.63
N ASN A 533 26.49 23.69 -7.59
CA ASN A 533 26.41 23.37 -9.02
C ASN A 533 24.98 23.42 -9.60
N LEU A 534 24.31 24.57 -9.52
CA LEU A 534 22.91 24.73 -9.92
C LEU A 534 22.74 25.43 -11.27
N THR A 535 21.74 24.97 -12.04
CA THR A 535 21.23 25.67 -13.22
C THR A 535 19.80 26.08 -12.97
N LEU A 536 19.48 27.36 -13.05
CA LEU A 536 18.13 27.91 -12.93
C LEU A 536 17.74 28.57 -14.25
N THR A 537 16.60 28.17 -14.81
CA THR A 537 16.03 28.73 -16.05
C THR A 537 14.66 29.34 -15.75
N ASP A 538 14.36 30.44 -16.44
CA ASP A 538 13.15 31.28 -16.35
C ASP A 538 13.13 32.23 -15.15
N ARG A 539 13.44 31.73 -13.94
CA ARG A 539 13.46 32.54 -12.72
C ARG A 539 14.66 32.26 -11.84
N GLY A 540 14.97 33.26 -11.01
CA GLY A 540 16.14 33.27 -10.15
C GLY A 540 15.87 32.82 -8.71
N VAL A 541 16.61 33.44 -7.79
CA VAL A 541 16.54 33.16 -6.36
C VAL A 541 15.96 34.35 -5.59
N TYR A 542 15.15 34.06 -4.56
CA TYR A 542 14.45 35.07 -3.78
C TYR A 542 14.48 34.75 -2.27
N ALA A 543 15.00 35.68 -1.45
CA ALA A 543 15.05 35.54 0.00
C ALA A 543 14.33 36.70 0.72
N VAL A 544 13.51 36.36 1.72
CA VAL A 544 12.68 37.32 2.46
C VAL A 544 12.52 36.90 3.93
N ASN A 545 12.25 37.84 4.83
CA ASN A 545 11.95 37.62 6.25
C ASN A 545 13.02 36.77 6.99
N GLY A 546 14.30 37.08 6.78
CA GLY A 546 15.40 36.33 7.39
C GLY A 546 15.69 34.99 6.71
N GLY A 547 15.11 34.77 5.53
CA GLY A 547 15.50 33.67 4.65
C GLY A 547 16.94 33.80 4.18
N ARG A 548 17.60 32.65 4.04
CA ARG A 548 19.01 32.54 3.66
C ARG A 548 19.17 31.62 2.46
N ILE A 549 19.87 32.09 1.43
CA ILE A 549 20.25 31.27 0.27
C ILE A 549 21.77 31.31 0.12
N ASP A 550 22.43 30.16 0.17
CA ASP A 550 23.87 30.02 -0.05
C ASP A 550 24.15 29.13 -1.27
N LEU A 551 24.82 29.69 -2.26
CA LEU A 551 25.11 29.03 -3.54
C LEU A 551 26.62 28.92 -3.75
N THR A 552 27.07 27.76 -4.21
CA THR A 552 28.50 27.47 -4.44
C THR A 552 28.73 26.71 -5.75
N GLY A 553 29.98 26.74 -6.23
CA GLY A 553 30.39 25.99 -7.42
C GLY A 553 29.96 26.66 -8.73
N ASP A 554 29.60 25.86 -9.72
CA ASP A 554 29.14 26.35 -11.02
C ASP A 554 27.66 26.75 -10.96
N LEU A 555 27.38 28.05 -11.03
CA LEU A 555 26.04 28.61 -10.96
C LEU A 555 25.62 29.22 -12.30
N ALA A 556 24.51 28.80 -12.86
CA ALA A 556 23.88 29.46 -14.00
C ALA A 556 22.46 29.90 -13.64
N ILE A 557 22.13 31.17 -13.82
CA ILE A 557 20.77 31.72 -13.66
C ILE A 557 20.41 32.44 -14.95
N ARG A 558 19.34 32.01 -15.61
CA ARG A 558 18.89 32.57 -16.89
C ARG A 558 17.43 33.00 -16.78
N THR A 559 17.18 34.28 -16.52
CA THR A 559 15.81 34.82 -16.47
C THR A 559 15.29 35.10 -17.88
N THR A 560 14.00 34.87 -18.11
CA THR A 560 13.35 35.06 -19.42
C THR A 560 12.72 36.44 -19.60
N ASP A 561 12.49 37.18 -18.53
CA ASP A 561 11.99 38.55 -18.55
C ASP A 561 12.94 39.45 -17.74
N GLY A 562 13.44 40.53 -18.37
CA GLY A 562 14.31 41.51 -17.74
C GLY A 562 13.65 42.26 -16.57
N ALA A 563 12.33 42.15 -16.40
CA ALA A 563 11.63 42.63 -15.22
C ALA A 563 11.90 41.80 -13.96
N TYR A 564 12.23 40.50 -14.09
CA TYR A 564 12.56 39.65 -12.94
C TYR A 564 14.04 39.77 -12.57
N ALA A 565 14.29 40.07 -11.30
CA ALA A 565 15.62 39.94 -10.74
C ALA A 565 16.03 38.45 -10.71
N ALA A 566 17.22 38.15 -11.22
CA ALA A 566 17.87 36.84 -11.09
C ALA A 566 18.23 36.55 -9.63
N ILE A 567 18.52 37.59 -8.85
CA ILE A 567 18.85 37.48 -7.43
C ILE A 567 18.13 38.61 -6.71
N ARG A 568 17.26 38.29 -5.75
CA ARG A 568 16.50 39.28 -5.01
C ARG A 568 16.48 39.00 -3.52
N THR A 569 16.76 40.00 -2.72
CA THR A 569 16.38 40.04 -1.31
C THR A 569 15.29 41.08 -1.12
N GLU A 570 14.36 40.81 -0.22
CA GLU A 570 13.33 41.77 0.18
C GLU A 570 13.20 41.84 1.70
N HIS A 571 12.93 43.04 2.21
CA HIS A 571 12.45 43.28 3.56
C HIS A 571 10.94 43.58 3.52
N ASN A 572 10.12 42.74 4.15
CA ASN A 572 8.69 42.97 4.25
C ASN A 572 8.34 43.57 5.63
N SER A 573 7.93 44.85 5.63
CA SER A 573 7.55 45.59 6.84
C SER A 573 6.22 45.14 7.49
N TYR A 574 5.43 44.30 6.82
CA TYR A 574 4.13 43.83 7.33
C TYR A 574 4.24 42.67 8.32
N VAL A 575 5.41 42.02 8.43
CA VAL A 575 5.57 40.87 9.34
C VAL A 575 5.97 41.38 10.73
N GLN A 576 5.05 41.26 11.70
CA GLN A 576 5.19 41.82 13.05
C GLN A 576 6.22 41.12 13.96
N LEU A 577 6.87 40.03 13.52
CA LEU A 577 7.90 39.35 14.29
C LEU A 577 9.28 39.92 13.96
N PRO A 578 10.23 40.00 14.91
CA PRO A 578 11.61 40.31 14.61
C PRO A 578 12.25 39.14 13.83
N HIS A 579 12.83 39.45 12.67
CA HIS A 579 13.60 38.49 11.86
C HIS A 579 14.98 39.10 11.59
N PRO A 580 16.03 38.27 11.44
CA PRO A 580 17.30 38.75 10.90
C PRO A 580 17.11 39.23 9.46
N ASP A 581 18.11 39.97 8.96
CA ASP A 581 18.12 40.40 7.57
C ASP A 581 18.19 39.19 6.63
N SER A 582 17.38 39.22 5.57
CA SER A 582 17.42 38.21 4.51
C SER A 582 18.79 38.23 3.84
N ARG A 583 19.34 37.07 3.48
CA ARG A 583 20.69 37.00 2.88
C ARG A 583 20.74 36.05 1.69
N ILE A 584 21.39 36.49 0.62
CA ILE A 584 21.80 35.62 -0.49
C ILE A 584 23.31 35.73 -0.68
N SER A 585 23.99 34.58 -0.73
CA SER A 585 25.41 34.48 -1.01
C SER A 585 25.63 33.54 -2.17
N ALA A 586 26.48 33.93 -3.11
CA ALA A 586 26.96 33.04 -4.17
C ALA A 586 28.48 33.12 -4.25
N ALA A 587 29.15 31.98 -4.40
CA ALA A 587 30.60 31.92 -4.61
C ALA A 587 30.98 30.86 -5.65
N GLY A 588 31.86 31.20 -6.59
CA GLY A 588 32.30 30.28 -7.65
C GLY A 588 32.13 30.85 -9.04
N LYS A 589 32.08 29.97 -10.05
CA LYS A 589 31.92 30.40 -11.45
C LYS A 589 30.46 30.66 -11.75
N MET A 590 30.13 31.86 -12.21
CA MET A 590 28.74 32.29 -12.37
C MET A 590 28.41 32.71 -13.81
N GLN A 591 27.24 32.31 -14.30
CA GLN A 591 26.60 32.81 -15.51
C GLN A 591 25.23 33.38 -15.14
N ILE A 592 25.13 34.69 -14.95
CA ILE A 592 23.90 35.36 -14.51
C ILE A 592 23.37 36.20 -15.66
N LEU A 593 22.17 35.85 -16.14
CA LEU A 593 21.36 36.70 -17.01
C LEU A 593 20.14 37.15 -16.20
N GLY A 594 20.12 38.44 -15.85
CA GLY A 594 19.11 39.09 -15.02
C GLY A 594 19.72 40.00 -13.94
N GLY A 595 18.89 40.85 -13.34
CA GLY A 595 19.35 41.82 -12.33
C GLY A 595 19.57 41.22 -10.94
N ALA A 596 20.44 41.86 -10.15
CA ALA A 596 20.58 41.62 -8.71
C ALA A 596 19.98 42.82 -7.95
N ARG A 597 18.97 42.57 -7.10
CA ARG A 597 18.24 43.62 -6.37
C ARG A 597 18.20 43.35 -4.88
N ALA A 598 18.88 44.18 -4.11
CA ALA A 598 18.80 44.20 -2.65
C ALA A 598 17.76 45.24 -2.19
N GLU A 599 16.50 44.82 -2.03
CA GLU A 599 15.39 45.66 -1.55
C GLU A 599 15.21 45.43 -0.04
N GLY A 600 16.26 45.76 0.72
CA GLY A 600 16.53 45.21 2.04
C GLY A 600 17.26 43.87 2.03
N GLY A 601 17.93 43.52 3.14
CA GLY A 601 18.78 42.35 3.23
C GLY A 601 20.12 42.46 2.47
N ILE A 602 20.90 41.38 2.48
CA ILE A 602 22.29 41.37 1.98
C ILE A 602 22.44 40.39 0.82
N ILE A 603 22.95 40.86 -0.31
CA ILE A 603 23.39 40.04 -1.43
C ILE A 603 24.92 40.12 -1.52
N THR A 604 25.60 38.96 -1.48
CA THR A 604 27.04 38.85 -1.70
C THR A 604 27.34 37.92 -2.87
N LEU A 605 28.05 38.41 -3.89
CA LEU A 605 28.48 37.65 -5.07
C LEU A 605 30.00 37.62 -5.13
N ASP A 606 30.61 36.45 -4.94
CA ASP A 606 32.05 36.22 -5.10
C ASP A 606 32.31 35.47 -6.42
N MET A 607 32.47 36.23 -7.50
CA MET A 607 32.55 35.73 -8.87
C MET A 607 33.99 35.33 -9.23
N ALA A 608 34.19 34.03 -9.44
CA ALA A 608 35.47 33.46 -9.86
C ALA A 608 35.80 33.79 -11.32
N ALA A 609 37.06 33.59 -11.72
CA ALA A 609 37.55 33.86 -13.08
C ALA A 609 36.67 33.23 -14.18
N GLY A 610 36.38 34.02 -15.22
CA GLY A 610 35.55 33.59 -16.35
C GLY A 610 34.04 33.59 -16.06
N SER A 611 33.60 34.26 -15.00
CA SER A 611 32.18 34.50 -14.76
C SER A 611 31.64 35.62 -15.65
N MET A 612 30.33 35.58 -15.91
CA MET A 612 29.61 36.56 -16.71
C MET A 612 28.29 36.92 -16.02
N TRP A 613 28.07 38.21 -15.84
CA TRP A 613 26.80 38.78 -15.39
C TRP A 613 26.28 39.72 -16.47
N THR A 614 25.00 39.65 -16.80
CA THR A 614 24.33 40.59 -17.68
C THR A 614 23.02 40.99 -17.03
N GLY A 615 22.95 42.23 -16.51
CA GLY A 615 21.77 42.74 -15.83
C GLY A 615 22.05 43.96 -14.95
N SER A 616 21.01 44.49 -14.31
CA SER A 616 21.10 45.65 -13.43
C SER A 616 21.58 45.28 -12.02
N ALA A 617 22.37 46.15 -11.41
CA ALA A 617 22.64 46.16 -9.97
C ALA A 617 21.73 47.19 -9.28
N TYR A 618 21.06 46.81 -8.18
CA TYR A 618 20.25 47.72 -7.39
C TYR A 618 20.37 47.41 -5.90
N SER A 619 20.47 48.46 -5.08
CA SER A 619 20.28 48.41 -3.64
C SER A 619 19.50 49.64 -3.20
N ASP A 620 18.51 49.45 -2.33
CA ASP A 620 17.71 50.55 -1.76
C ASP A 620 18.31 51.14 -0.48
N ASN A 621 19.33 50.50 0.10
CA ASN A 621 19.94 50.85 1.39
C ASN A 621 18.93 50.88 2.57
N VAL A 622 17.74 50.27 2.40
CA VAL A 622 16.72 50.18 3.44
C VAL A 622 17.03 48.97 4.31
N LYS A 623 17.04 49.10 5.64
CA LYS A 623 17.21 47.97 6.58
C LYS A 623 18.39 47.04 6.22
N GLY A 624 19.55 47.64 5.94
CA GLY A 624 20.75 46.87 5.59
C GLY A 624 20.80 46.35 4.15
N GLY A 625 19.92 46.84 3.26
CA GLY A 625 19.97 46.65 1.81
C GLY A 625 21.39 46.85 1.27
N LEU A 626 22.08 45.76 0.94
CA LEU A 626 23.48 45.79 0.54
C LEU A 626 23.74 44.80 -0.60
N LEU A 627 24.40 45.28 -1.65
CA LEU A 627 24.88 44.46 -2.75
C LEU A 627 26.40 44.52 -2.80
N ASN A 628 27.06 43.44 -2.39
CA ASN A 628 28.51 43.27 -2.43
C ASN A 628 28.89 42.35 -3.57
N VAL A 629 29.72 42.82 -4.49
CA VAL A 629 30.17 42.03 -5.65
C VAL A 629 31.69 42.07 -5.75
N THR A 630 32.31 40.90 -5.71
CA THR A 630 33.73 40.69 -6.04
C THR A 630 33.79 40.05 -7.42
N MET A 631 34.53 40.66 -8.33
CA MET A 631 34.71 40.16 -9.69
C MET A 631 36.19 39.95 -9.98
N ASN A 632 36.62 38.69 -10.08
CA ASN A 632 37.98 38.35 -10.50
C ASN A 632 37.94 37.92 -11.97
N ASN A 633 38.64 38.61 -12.88
CA ASN A 633 38.70 38.28 -14.33
C ASN A 633 37.32 37.87 -14.91
N SER A 634 36.30 38.68 -14.61
CA SER A 634 34.90 38.42 -14.94
C SER A 634 34.31 39.61 -15.68
N ILE A 635 33.17 39.40 -16.37
CA ILE A 635 32.49 40.42 -17.17
C ILE A 635 31.14 40.72 -16.53
N TRP A 636 30.81 42.01 -16.39
CA TRP A 636 29.47 42.52 -16.06
C TRP A 636 28.97 43.39 -17.21
#